data_AF-A0A0D0DYN7-F1
#
_entry.id   AF-A0A0D0DYN7-F1
#
_cell.length_a   1.000
_cell.length_b   1.000
_cell.length_c   1.000
_cell.angle_alpha   90.00
_cell.angle_beta   90.00
_cell.angle_gamma   90.00
#
_symmetry.space_group_name_H-M   'P 1'
#
loop_
_entity.id
_entity.type
_entity.pdbx_description
1 polymer ?
#
loop_
_entity_poly.entity_id
_entity_poly.type
_entity_poly.pdbx_seq_one_letter_code
_entity_poly.pdbx_strand_id
1 'polypeptide(L)'
;MSLVIWITIFVKLLEALKVYMDDLYSYELLGKLLYYAPYDTWYPSGQSLPYYSFCHLLLQFWDKIGLLHKKSKQVFGNTLKVIGFIIDPNAMSITFPVVKKLELVQHLCEFVIPCKCWALCEYQQLAGWVNWGLNVFPYL
;
A
#
# COMPACT_ATOMS: atom_id res chain seq x y z
N MET A 1 -3.42 -16.50 -0.15
CA MET A 1 -4.09 -15.41 -0.89
C MET A 1 -3.96 -15.50 -2.40
N SER A 2 -2.91 -16.13 -2.95
CA SER A 2 -2.61 -16.10 -4.39
C SER A 2 -3.73 -16.60 -5.31
N LEU A 3 -4.44 -17.69 -4.96
CA LEU A 3 -5.58 -18.17 -5.76
C LEU A 3 -6.76 -17.19 -5.73
N VAL A 4 -7.06 -16.61 -4.57
CA VAL A 4 -8.13 -15.62 -4.39
C VAL A 4 -7.84 -14.40 -5.27
N ILE A 5 -6.61 -13.89 -5.21
CA ILE A 5 -6.13 -12.78 -6.05
C ILE A 5 -6.22 -13.14 -7.53
N TRP A 6 -5.79 -14.34 -7.92
CA TRP A 6 -5.86 -14.80 -9.30
C TRP A 6 -7.30 -14.78 -9.82
N ILE A 7 -8.26 -15.31 -9.04
CA ILE A 7 -9.69 -15.26 -9.39
C ILE A 7 -10.15 -13.81 -9.50
N THR A 8 -9.75 -12.95 -8.57
CA THR A 8 -10.11 -11.53 -8.58
C THR A 8 -9.60 -10.81 -9.84
N ILE A 9 -8.37 -11.07 -10.28
CA ILE A 9 -7.78 -10.43 -11.47
C ILE A 9 -8.34 -11.05 -12.76
N PHE A 10 -8.26 -12.37 -12.90
CA PHE A 10 -8.49 -13.05 -14.18
C PHE A 10 -9.94 -13.49 -14.40
N VAL A 11 -10.72 -13.70 -13.33
CA VAL A 11 -12.13 -14.12 -13.45
C VAL A 11 -13.08 -12.96 -13.16
N LYS A 12 -12.75 -12.10 -12.18
CA LYS A 12 -13.55 -10.90 -11.84
C LYS A 12 -13.11 -9.64 -12.58
N LEU A 13 -12.03 -9.69 -13.35
CA LEU A 13 -11.55 -8.60 -14.21
C LEU A 13 -11.29 -7.29 -13.45
N LEU A 14 -10.76 -7.42 -12.22
CA LEU A 14 -10.30 -6.28 -11.42
C LEU A 14 -8.84 -5.95 -11.79
N GLU A 15 -8.64 -5.43 -12.99
CA GLU A 15 -7.30 -5.20 -13.60
C GLU A 15 -6.46 -4.14 -12.86
N ALA A 16 -7.10 -3.16 -12.23
CA ALA A 16 -6.42 -2.10 -11.48
C ALA A 16 -5.90 -2.59 -10.10
N LEU A 17 -6.12 -3.85 -9.74
CA LEU A 17 -5.66 -4.43 -8.48
C LEU A 17 -4.14 -4.55 -8.45
N LYS A 18 -3.52 -3.93 -7.44
CA LYS A 18 -2.10 -4.12 -7.11
C LYS A 18 -2.00 -4.96 -5.85
N VAL A 19 -1.02 -5.86 -5.85
CA VAL A 19 -0.79 -6.81 -4.76
C VAL A 19 0.68 -6.86 -4.42
N TYR A 20 0.96 -6.76 -3.13
CA TYR A 20 2.25 -7.06 -2.56
C TYR A 20 2.06 -7.96 -1.33
N MET A 21 2.41 -9.24 -1.45
CA MET A 21 2.17 -10.26 -0.42
C MET A 21 0.69 -10.32 0.02
N ASP A 22 0.37 -9.76 1.18
CA ASP A 22 -0.95 -9.67 1.79
C ASP A 22 -1.58 -8.26 1.72
N ASP A 23 -0.85 -7.27 1.21
CA ASP A 23 -1.35 -5.93 0.93
C ASP A 23 -2.00 -5.85 -0.45
N LEU A 24 -3.27 -5.45 -0.49
CA LEU A 24 -4.02 -5.20 -1.72
C LEU A 24 -4.41 -3.72 -1.78
N TYR A 25 -4.19 -3.09 -2.93
CA TYR A 25 -4.48 -1.67 -3.12
C TYR A 25 -4.83 -1.38 -4.58
N SER A 26 -5.56 -0.28 -4.81
CA SER A 26 -5.94 0.20 -6.13
C SER A 26 -6.25 1.69 -6.06
N TYR A 27 -6.70 2.26 -7.17
CA TYR A 27 -7.07 3.66 -7.31
C TYR A 27 -8.43 3.79 -7.99
N GLU A 28 -9.10 4.92 -7.78
CA GLU A 28 -10.35 5.27 -8.44
C GLU A 28 -10.52 6.79 -8.49
N LEU A 29 -11.30 7.26 -9.46
CA LEU A 29 -11.70 8.65 -9.60
C LEU A 29 -12.55 9.13 -8.43
N LEU A 30 -12.33 10.39 -8.03
CA LEU A 30 -13.11 11.03 -6.98
C LEU A 30 -14.61 11.02 -7.29
N GLY A 31 -15.44 10.81 -6.25
CA GLY A 31 -16.90 10.85 -6.35
C GLY A 31 -17.54 9.54 -6.82
N LYS A 32 -16.74 8.59 -7.32
CA LYS A 32 -17.23 7.25 -7.61
C LYS A 32 -17.22 6.40 -6.35
N LEU A 33 -18.35 6.36 -5.66
CA LEU A 33 -18.50 5.62 -4.40
C LEU A 33 -19.70 4.66 -4.49
N LEU A 34 -19.57 3.49 -3.86
CA LEU A 34 -20.67 2.55 -3.63
C LEU A 34 -20.82 2.27 -2.14
N TYR A 35 -22.07 2.14 -1.70
CA TYR A 35 -22.40 1.81 -0.33
C TYR A 35 -22.19 0.32 -0.07
N TYR A 36 -21.39 0.00 0.95
CA TYR A 36 -21.11 -1.37 1.37
C TYR A 36 -21.81 -1.67 2.71
N ALA A 37 -22.94 -2.38 2.62
CA ALA A 37 -23.83 -2.63 3.75
C ALA A 37 -23.16 -3.30 4.97
N PRO A 38 -22.26 -4.30 4.83
CA PRO A 38 -21.65 -4.95 6.00
C PRO A 38 -20.86 -4.00 6.90
N TYR A 39 -20.35 -2.89 6.36
CA TYR A 39 -19.63 -1.89 7.12
C TYR A 39 -20.37 -0.56 7.28
N ASP A 40 -21.59 -0.43 6.75
CA ASP A 40 -22.39 0.80 6.80
C ASP A 40 -21.55 2.04 6.40
N THR A 41 -20.93 1.97 5.23
CA THR A 41 -20.08 3.06 4.72
C THR A 41 -19.95 3.01 3.22
N TRP A 42 -19.57 4.14 2.63
CA TRP A 42 -19.27 4.29 1.21
C TRP A 42 -17.79 3.99 0.94
N TYR A 43 -17.52 3.21 -0.09
CA TYR A 43 -16.16 2.90 -0.56
C TYR A 43 -15.99 3.29 -2.03
N PRO A 44 -14.75 3.60 -2.47
CA PRO A 44 -14.44 3.82 -3.88
C PRO A 44 -14.99 2.71 -4.75
N SER A 45 -15.60 3.08 -5.87
CA SER A 45 -16.17 2.08 -6.75
C SER A 45 -15.03 1.26 -7.32
N GLY A 46 -14.14 1.80 -8.14
CA GLY A 46 -13.08 1.09 -8.85
C GLY A 46 -13.33 1.07 -10.35
N GLN A 47 -12.28 1.29 -11.12
CA GLN A 47 -12.36 1.47 -12.57
C GLN A 47 -12.10 0.14 -13.30
N SER A 48 -13.16 -0.55 -13.71
CA SER A 48 -13.20 -1.36 -14.94
C SER A 48 -14.66 -1.65 -15.31
N LEU A 49 -15.13 -1.02 -16.40
CA LEU A 49 -16.48 -1.09 -16.96
C LEU A 49 -17.62 -0.45 -16.12
N PRO A 50 -18.72 0.01 -16.76
CA PRO A 50 -19.84 0.71 -16.10
C PRO A 50 -20.62 -0.10 -15.05
N TYR A 51 -20.19 -1.33 -14.72
CA TYR A 51 -20.94 -2.27 -13.89
C TYR A 51 -20.20 -2.78 -12.65
N TYR A 52 -18.91 -2.50 -12.46
CA TYR A 52 -18.15 -3.15 -11.38
C TYR A 52 -17.25 -2.19 -10.59
N SER A 53 -17.24 -2.42 -9.28
CA SER A 53 -16.54 -1.63 -8.29
C SER A 53 -15.45 -2.46 -7.62
N PHE A 54 -14.17 -2.18 -7.85
CA PHE A 54 -13.01 -2.72 -7.12
C PHE A 54 -13.18 -2.97 -5.61
N CYS A 55 -13.23 -1.95 -4.73
CA CYS A 55 -13.21 -2.19 -3.28
C CYS A 55 -14.47 -2.93 -2.83
N HIS A 56 -15.63 -2.52 -3.34
CA HIS A 56 -16.89 -3.16 -3.02
C HIS A 56 -16.96 -4.61 -3.53
N LEU A 57 -16.57 -4.88 -4.77
CA LEU A 57 -16.62 -6.22 -5.38
C LEU A 57 -15.60 -7.15 -4.72
N LEU A 58 -14.43 -6.63 -4.34
CA LEU A 58 -13.45 -7.39 -3.59
C LEU A 58 -14.01 -7.81 -2.23
N LEU A 59 -14.58 -6.87 -1.48
CA LEU A 59 -15.19 -7.15 -0.17
C LEU A 59 -16.40 -8.09 -0.29
N GLN A 60 -17.29 -7.88 -1.26
CA GLN A 60 -18.40 -8.79 -1.55
C GLN A 60 -17.93 -10.19 -1.97
N PHE A 61 -16.84 -10.27 -2.74
CA PHE A 61 -16.27 -11.55 -3.12
C PHE A 61 -15.71 -12.28 -1.90
N TRP A 62 -15.02 -11.57 -1.01
CA TRP A 62 -14.54 -12.09 0.25
C TRP A 62 -15.68 -12.57 1.15
N ASP A 63 -16.78 -11.81 1.26
CA ASP A 63 -17.97 -12.25 1.97
C ASP A 63 -18.53 -13.55 1.40
N LYS A 64 -18.61 -13.64 0.06
CA LYS A 64 -19.15 -14.81 -0.64
C LYS A 64 -18.33 -16.09 -0.39
N ILE A 65 -17.00 -15.97 -0.28
CA ILE A 65 -16.13 -17.11 -0.01
C ILE A 65 -15.85 -17.32 1.48
N GLY A 66 -16.44 -16.49 2.36
CA GLY A 66 -16.20 -16.54 3.80
C GLY A 66 -14.80 -16.10 4.22
N LEU A 67 -14.10 -15.30 3.40
CA LEU A 67 -12.78 -14.78 3.75
C LEU A 67 -12.93 -13.64 4.77
N LEU A 68 -12.27 -13.77 5.92
CA LEU A 68 -12.33 -12.76 6.97
C LEU A 68 -11.60 -11.48 6.55
N HIS A 69 -12.28 -10.35 6.68
CA HIS A 69 -11.71 -9.02 6.47
C HIS A 69 -12.22 -8.06 7.55
N LYS A 70 -11.43 -7.00 7.84
CA LYS A 70 -11.70 -6.05 8.94
C LYS A 70 -11.89 -4.64 8.40
N LYS A 71 -12.93 -3.94 8.86
CA LYS A 71 -13.23 -2.54 8.51
C LYS A 71 -12.06 -1.61 8.78
N SER A 72 -11.37 -1.80 9.91
CA SER A 72 -10.20 -1.00 10.30
C SER A 72 -9.01 -1.11 9.34
N LYS A 73 -8.97 -2.14 8.50
CA LYS A 73 -7.95 -2.32 7.46
C LYS A 73 -8.39 -1.78 6.09
N GLN A 74 -9.67 -1.44 5.92
CA GLN A 74 -10.21 -0.89 4.67
C GLN A 74 -10.11 0.64 4.69
N VAL A 75 -8.95 1.14 4.25
CA VAL A 75 -8.65 2.57 4.19
C VAL A 75 -8.73 3.07 2.74
N PHE A 76 -9.31 4.26 2.55
CA PHE A 76 -9.33 4.97 1.28
C PHE A 76 -9.17 6.48 1.50
N GLY A 77 -8.67 7.18 0.50
CA GLY A 77 -8.43 8.62 0.56
C GLY A 77 -7.54 9.08 -0.60
N ASN A 78 -7.30 10.38 -0.66
CA ASN A 78 -6.47 11.00 -1.71
C ASN A 78 -5.00 10.55 -1.62
N THR A 79 -4.50 10.32 -0.42
CA THR A 79 -3.14 9.89 -0.16
C THR A 79 -3.18 8.73 0.83
N LEU A 80 -2.49 7.64 0.53
CA LEU A 80 -2.52 6.42 1.35
C LEU A 80 -1.13 5.93 1.68
N LYS A 81 -1.01 5.31 2.85
CA LYS A 81 0.19 4.55 3.20
C LYS A 81 0.05 3.12 2.66
N VAL A 82 0.89 2.75 1.70
CA VAL A 82 0.91 1.42 1.06
C VAL A 82 2.31 0.84 1.22
N ILE A 83 2.43 -0.39 1.71
CA ILE A 83 3.69 -1.10 1.97
C ILE A 83 4.76 -0.29 2.75
N GLY A 84 4.36 0.74 3.49
CA GLY A 84 5.30 1.62 4.21
C GLY A 84 5.63 2.95 3.54
N PHE A 85 5.19 3.17 2.30
CA PHE A 85 5.32 4.44 1.56
C PHE A 85 4.03 5.23 1.59
N ILE A 86 4.14 6.55 1.51
CA ILE A 86 3.02 7.46 1.25
C ILE A 86 2.92 7.61 -0.27
N ILE A 87 1.75 7.27 -0.82
CA ILE A 87 1.45 7.36 -2.25
C ILE A 87 0.39 8.44 -2.46
N ASP A 88 0.69 9.40 -3.34
CA ASP A 88 -0.26 10.37 -3.87
C ASP A 88 -0.42 10.17 -5.39
N PRO A 89 -1.53 9.58 -5.85
CA PRO A 89 -1.79 9.35 -7.27
C PRO A 89 -2.10 10.65 -8.03
N ASN A 90 -2.54 11.73 -7.37
CA ASN A 90 -2.83 12.99 -8.04
C ASN A 90 -1.54 13.75 -8.35
N ALA A 91 -0.58 13.72 -7.43
CA ALA A 91 0.76 14.26 -7.63
C ALA A 91 1.70 13.30 -8.35
N MET A 92 1.25 12.06 -8.66
CA MET A 92 2.08 10.97 -9.18
C MET A 92 3.37 10.77 -8.39
N SER A 93 3.28 10.87 -7.06
CA SER A 93 4.43 10.84 -6.17
C SER A 93 4.36 9.72 -5.15
N ILE A 94 5.53 9.20 -4.81
CA ILE A 94 5.74 8.21 -3.75
C ILE A 94 6.81 8.81 -2.83
N THR A 95 6.63 8.71 -1.51
CA THR A 95 7.59 9.23 -0.52
C THR A 95 7.56 8.42 0.77
N PHE A 96 8.53 8.64 1.65
CA PHE A 96 8.46 8.13 3.02
C PHE A 96 7.49 8.94 3.88
N PRO A 97 6.86 8.30 4.89
CA PRO A 97 6.37 9.03 6.04
C PRO A 97 7.47 9.92 6.63
N VAL A 98 7.12 11.17 6.95
CA VAL A 98 8.09 12.18 7.44
C VAL A 98 8.93 11.64 8.60
N VAL A 99 8.29 10.92 9.53
CA VAL A 99 8.97 10.28 10.66
C VAL A 99 10.02 9.27 10.19
N LYS A 100 9.68 8.39 9.24
CA LYS A 100 10.60 7.37 8.70
C LYS A 100 11.77 8.01 7.94
N LYS A 101 11.52 9.12 7.25
CA LYS A 101 12.56 9.90 6.58
C LYS A 101 13.54 10.50 7.60
N LEU A 102 13.03 11.06 8.69
CA LEU A 102 13.85 11.61 9.77
C LEU A 102 14.66 10.52 10.48
N GLU A 103 14.04 9.36 10.77
CA GLU A 103 14.74 8.20 11.34
C GLU A 103 15.89 7.72 10.43
N LEU A 104 15.67 7.64 9.11
CA LEU A 104 16.72 7.27 8.15
C LEU A 104 17.89 8.28 8.17
N VAL A 105 17.59 9.58 8.15
CA VAL A 105 18.62 10.64 8.20
C VAL A 105 19.38 10.57 9.51
N GLN A 106 18.68 10.40 10.63
CA GLN A 106 19.31 10.28 11.94
C GLN A 106 20.24 9.06 12.00
N HIS A 107 19.79 7.89 11.53
CA HIS A 107 20.63 6.70 11.47
C HIS A 107 21.88 6.93 10.61
N LEU A 108 21.76 7.56 9.44
CA LEU A 108 22.90 7.89 8.60
C LEU A 108 23.88 8.84 9.31
N CYS A 109 23.37 9.89 9.98
CA CYS A 109 24.19 10.84 10.74
C CYS A 109 24.92 10.16 11.91
N GLU A 110 24.29 9.21 12.59
CA GLU A 110 24.94 8.44 13.65
C GLU A 110 26.07 7.56 13.08
N PHE A 111 25.83 6.90 11.94
CA PHE A 111 26.78 5.98 11.31
C PHE A 111 28.07 6.64 10.80
N VAL A 112 28.04 7.92 10.43
CA VAL A 112 29.21 8.66 9.94
C VAL A 112 30.10 9.24 11.05
N ILE A 113 29.77 9.02 12.33
CA ILE A 113 30.58 9.51 13.46
C ILE A 113 31.99 8.86 13.39
N PRO A 114 33.06 9.66 13.32
CA PRO A 114 34.43 9.14 13.26
C PRO A 114 34.75 8.25 14.46
N CYS A 115 35.63 7.27 14.25
CA CYS A 115 36.14 6.37 15.29
C CYS A 115 35.08 5.47 15.97
N LYS A 116 33.86 5.40 15.42
CA LYS A 116 32.86 4.43 15.86
C LYS A 116 32.95 3.16 15.03
N CYS A 117 33.18 2.03 15.71
CA CYS A 117 33.08 0.70 15.11
C CYS A 117 31.67 0.18 15.31
N TRP A 118 31.07 -0.32 14.23
CA TRP A 118 29.74 -0.91 14.25
C TRP A 118 29.82 -2.42 14.03
N ALA A 119 28.93 -3.16 14.67
CA ALA A 119 28.78 -4.59 14.41
C ALA A 119 28.24 -4.81 12.98
N LEU A 120 28.55 -5.98 12.42
CA LEU A 120 28.07 -6.35 11.08
C LEU A 120 26.54 -6.29 10.97
N CYS A 121 25.82 -6.67 12.02
CA CYS A 121 24.36 -6.60 12.05
C CYS A 121 23.84 -5.16 11.91
N GLU A 122 24.55 -4.18 12.45
CA GLU A 122 24.18 -2.76 12.35
C GLU A 122 24.41 -2.26 10.92
N TYR A 123 25.51 -2.65 10.27
CA TYR A 123 25.71 -2.38 8.83
C TYR A 123 24.61 -3.00 7.96
N GLN A 124 24.21 -4.23 8.25
CA GLN A 124 23.13 -4.91 7.51
C GLN A 124 21.78 -4.21 7.72
N GLN A 125 21.50 -3.74 8.94
CA GLN A 125 20.31 -2.94 9.21
C GLN A 125 20.32 -1.64 8.41
N LEU A 126 21.43 -0.89 8.42
CA LEU A 126 21.55 0.33 7.63
C LEU A 126 21.37 0.07 6.13
N ALA A 127 22.00 -0.98 5.60
CA ALA A 127 21.85 -1.37 4.20
C ALA A 127 20.39 -1.67 3.84
N GLY A 128 19.64 -2.34 4.73
CA GLY A 128 18.21 -2.57 4.54
C GLY A 128 17.39 -1.28 4.48
N TRP A 129 17.65 -0.33 5.38
CA TRP A 129 16.99 0.97 5.40
C TRP A 129 17.29 1.80 4.15
N VAL A 130 18.56 1.86 3.73
CA VAL A 130 18.97 2.58 2.51
C VAL A 130 18.35 1.94 1.28
N ASN A 131 18.39 0.61 1.15
CA ASN A 131 17.77 -0.11 0.04
C ASN A 131 16.26 0.19 -0.05
N TRP A 132 15.59 0.28 1.10
CA TRP A 132 14.18 0.66 1.13
C TRP A 132 13.94 2.10 0.65
N GLY A 133 14.84 3.04 0.99
CA GLY A 133 14.77 4.43 0.54
C GLY A 133 15.08 4.64 -0.94
N LEU A 134 16.00 3.84 -1.50
CA LEU A 134 16.37 3.91 -2.91
C LEU A 134 15.22 3.54 -3.86
N ASN A 135 14.23 2.77 -3.39
CA ASN A 135 13.00 2.50 -4.18
C ASN A 135 12.21 3.78 -4.51
N VAL A 136 12.41 4.85 -3.76
CA VAL A 136 11.60 6.07 -3.85
C VAL A 136 12.44 7.31 -4.16
N PHE A 137 13.69 7.31 -3.72
CA PHE A 137 14.64 8.37 -3.97
C PHE A 137 15.84 7.80 -4.75
N PRO A 138 15.70 7.59 -6.07
CA PRO A 138 16.74 6.96 -6.88
C PRO A 138 18.00 7.83 -7.05
N TYR A 139 17.90 9.13 -6.75
CA TYR A 139 19.00 10.10 -6.78
C TYR A 139 19.57 10.43 -5.39
N LEU A 140 19.34 9.55 -4.39
CA LEU A 140 20.02 9.63 -3.10
C LEU A 140 21.54 9.58 -3.25
#